data_AF-A0A093X5A2-F1
#
_entry.id   AF-A0A093X5A2-F1
#
_cell.length_a   1.000
_cell.length_b   1.000
_cell.length_c   1.000
_cell.angle_alpha   90.00
_cell.angle_beta   90.00
_cell.angle_gamma   90.00
#
_symmetry.space_group_name_H-M   'P 1'
#
loop_
_entity.id
_entity.type
_entity.pdbx_description
1 polymer ?
#
loop_
_entity_poly.entity_id
_entity_poly.type
_entity_poly.pdbx_seq_one_letter_code
_entity_poly.pdbx_strand_id
1 'polypeptide(L)'
;MSLSSPTPTSSSTSLSKPGGTATNVLALTTPFVQKPDCESIWALSHVSSYEDDGHLTSVAFLASDADDERFTSCQPPGWASVVPASRFSFSPAVCPSNWTYYDMASTTNAGTTFTTAYCCASEFYPRSYYLDPPYLATGVPCWRDARAGDVSSLLAQAHEAWHISWAASDTSTLSLALPEITSGMHVYSWVPGETISPGAYDGESNHHESNNHDGPQCCVVFHRVKKTERRERWLAEHELTTNVVDSQGK
;
A
#
# COMPACT_ATOMS: atom_id res chain seq x y z
N MET A 1 31.09 -67.70 23.52
CA MET A 1 29.77 -67.05 23.55
C MET A 1 30.01 -65.62 24.04
N SER A 2 30.16 -64.68 23.12
CA SER A 2 30.51 -63.29 23.43
C SER A 2 29.26 -62.43 23.39
N LEU A 3 28.99 -61.73 24.49
CA LEU A 3 27.90 -60.77 24.66
C LEU A 3 28.36 -59.40 24.14
N SER A 4 27.64 -58.85 23.17
CA SER A 4 27.87 -57.52 22.61
C SER A 4 27.07 -56.47 23.39
N SER A 5 27.74 -55.39 23.79
CA SER A 5 27.15 -54.19 24.41
C SER A 5 26.39 -53.33 23.39
N PRO A 6 25.32 -52.61 23.80
CA PRO A 6 24.62 -51.65 22.94
C PRO A 6 25.29 -50.27 22.93
N THR A 7 25.36 -49.67 21.73
CA THR A 7 25.83 -48.31 21.44
C THR A 7 24.77 -47.26 21.79
N PRO A 8 25.10 -46.10 22.39
CA PRO A 8 24.15 -45.00 22.55
C PRO A 8 24.03 -44.18 21.26
N THR A 9 22.79 -44.01 20.77
CA THR A 9 22.44 -43.09 19.68
C THR A 9 22.24 -41.68 20.25
N SER A 10 23.11 -40.75 19.87
CA SER A 10 22.93 -39.32 20.14
C SER A 10 21.88 -38.73 19.20
N SER A 11 20.74 -38.34 19.74
CA SER A 11 19.71 -37.57 19.05
C SER A 11 20.09 -36.08 19.05
N SER A 12 20.51 -35.57 17.89
CA SER A 12 20.76 -34.14 17.70
C SER A 12 19.43 -33.42 17.45
N THR A 13 18.78 -32.95 18.51
CA THR A 13 17.64 -32.02 18.39
C THR A 13 18.20 -30.64 18.01
N SER A 14 18.16 -30.30 16.72
CA SER A 14 18.44 -28.94 16.27
C SER A 14 17.33 -28.02 16.80
N LEU A 15 17.64 -27.23 17.82
CA LEU A 15 16.83 -26.08 18.20
C LEU A 15 16.81 -25.09 17.03
N SER A 16 15.75 -25.13 16.23
CA SER A 16 15.44 -24.05 15.31
C SER A 16 15.13 -22.81 16.13
N LYS A 17 16.05 -21.85 16.08
CA LYS A 17 15.91 -20.47 16.54
C LYS A 17 14.56 -19.91 16.07
N PRO A 18 13.80 -19.18 16.90
CA PRO A 18 12.59 -18.53 16.42
C PRO A 18 13.01 -17.52 15.36
N GLY A 19 12.67 -17.78 14.11
CA GLY A 19 12.78 -16.80 13.05
C GLY A 19 11.87 -15.63 13.42
N GLY A 20 12.41 -14.40 13.36
CA GLY A 20 11.57 -13.21 13.41
C GLY A 20 10.46 -13.37 12.36
N THR A 21 9.23 -13.05 12.74
CA THR A 21 8.07 -13.12 11.86
C THR A 21 8.39 -12.33 10.59
N ALA A 22 8.76 -13.04 9.53
CA ALA A 22 8.87 -12.44 8.22
C ALA A 22 7.46 -12.01 7.85
N THR A 23 7.23 -10.70 7.83
CA THR A 23 6.04 -10.10 7.27
C THR A 23 6.04 -10.44 5.77
N ASN A 24 5.51 -11.61 5.42
CA ASN A 24 5.49 -12.10 4.06
C ASN A 24 4.56 -11.21 3.23
N VAL A 25 5.15 -10.25 2.51
CA VAL A 25 4.45 -9.45 1.51
C VAL A 25 4.16 -10.34 0.30
N LEU A 26 2.95 -10.28 -0.26
CA LEU A 26 2.56 -11.13 -1.39
C LEU A 26 3.17 -10.58 -2.70
N ALA A 27 3.70 -11.47 -3.55
CA ALA A 27 4.13 -11.10 -4.89
C ALA A 27 2.96 -11.17 -5.88
N LEU A 28 2.83 -10.17 -6.76
CA LEU A 28 1.80 -10.10 -7.81
C LEU A 28 2.43 -9.67 -9.13
N THR A 29 3.20 -10.56 -9.75
CA THR A 29 3.95 -10.26 -10.97
C THR A 29 3.08 -10.20 -12.23
N THR A 30 1.82 -10.62 -12.14
CA THR A 30 0.81 -10.50 -13.19
C THR A 30 -0.37 -9.65 -12.71
N PRO A 31 -0.96 -8.77 -13.55
CA PRO A 31 -2.12 -7.99 -13.16
C PRO A 31 -3.24 -8.89 -12.65
N PHE A 32 -3.69 -8.62 -11.43
CA PHE A 32 -4.86 -9.27 -10.89
C PHE A 32 -6.11 -8.74 -11.59
N VAL A 33 -6.99 -9.64 -12.03
CA VAL A 33 -8.27 -9.28 -12.64
C VAL A 33 -9.36 -9.43 -11.57
N GLN A 34 -9.90 -8.31 -11.11
CA GLN A 34 -11.07 -8.34 -10.23
C GLN A 34 -12.29 -8.87 -10.99
N LYS A 35 -13.09 -9.70 -10.32
CA LYS A 35 -14.37 -10.14 -10.88
C LYS A 35 -15.34 -8.95 -10.88
N PRO A 36 -16.25 -8.83 -11.88
CA PRO A 36 -17.20 -7.72 -11.93
C PRO A 36 -18.04 -7.55 -10.66
N ASP A 37 -18.43 -8.66 -10.02
CA ASP A 37 -19.22 -8.63 -8.78
C ASP A 37 -18.47 -8.00 -7.58
N CYS A 38 -17.15 -7.85 -7.69
CA CYS A 38 -16.30 -7.26 -6.66
C CYS A 38 -16.29 -5.73 -6.68
N GLU A 39 -16.67 -5.10 -7.80
CA GLU A 39 -16.63 -3.65 -7.96
C GLU A 39 -17.73 -2.92 -7.15
N SER A 40 -18.70 -3.67 -6.62
CA SER A 40 -19.89 -3.15 -5.93
C SER A 40 -19.95 -3.51 -4.44
N ILE A 41 -18.88 -4.06 -3.86
CA ILE A 41 -18.85 -4.44 -2.43
C ILE A 41 -18.42 -3.23 -1.60
N TRP A 42 -19.43 -2.45 -1.22
CA TRP A 42 -19.27 -1.25 -0.41
C TRP A 42 -20.19 -1.29 0.80
N ALA A 43 -19.69 -0.93 1.97
CA ALA A 43 -20.50 -0.74 3.16
C ALA A 43 -20.52 0.76 3.51
N LEU A 44 -21.67 1.26 3.96
CA LEU A 44 -21.73 2.56 4.62
C LEU A 44 -21.08 2.40 5.98
N SER A 45 -19.80 2.71 6.04
CA SER A 45 -18.99 2.38 7.21
C SER A 45 -18.62 3.62 8.01
N HIS A 46 -18.51 4.80 7.38
CA HIS A 46 -17.85 5.92 8.06
C HIS A 46 -18.43 7.29 7.74
N VAL A 47 -18.52 8.10 8.78
CA VAL A 47 -18.81 9.53 8.72
C VAL A 47 -17.55 10.24 9.23
N SER A 48 -16.86 10.96 8.34
CA SER A 48 -15.80 11.88 8.75
C SER A 48 -16.40 13.26 8.96
N SER A 49 -16.03 13.90 10.06
CA SER A 49 -16.42 15.29 10.32
C SER A 49 -15.20 16.18 10.20
N TYR A 50 -15.26 17.19 9.33
CA TYR A 50 -14.25 18.24 9.27
C TYR A 50 -14.89 19.59 9.55
N GLU A 51 -14.13 20.49 10.16
CA GLU A 51 -14.55 21.86 10.39
C GLU A 51 -14.17 22.69 9.17
N ASP A 52 -15.17 23.34 8.57
CA ASP A 52 -15.01 24.29 7.48
C ASP A 52 -15.72 25.58 7.87
N ASP A 53 -14.97 26.69 7.91
CA ASP A 53 -15.47 28.01 8.31
C ASP A 53 -16.30 27.99 9.62
N GLY A 54 -15.80 27.29 10.65
CA GLY A 54 -16.47 27.16 11.95
C GLY A 54 -17.70 26.23 11.98
N HIS A 55 -18.01 25.57 10.86
CA HIS A 55 -19.11 24.62 10.75
C HIS A 55 -18.58 23.19 10.65
N LEU A 56 -19.08 22.32 11.54
CA LEU A 56 -18.77 20.90 11.48
C LEU A 56 -19.55 20.25 10.33
N THR A 57 -18.86 19.95 9.24
CA THR A 57 -19.42 19.24 8.08
C THR A 57 -19.14 17.75 8.24
N SER A 58 -20.20 16.95 8.26
CA SER A 58 -20.11 15.48 8.28
C SER A 58 -20.28 14.93 6.88
N VAL A 59 -19.28 14.20 6.38
CA VAL A 59 -19.32 13.50 5.10
C VAL A 59 -19.37 12.01 5.37
N ALA A 60 -20.45 11.37 4.92
CA ALA A 60 -20.55 9.93 4.90
C ALA A 60 -19.83 9.39 3.66
N PHE A 61 -19.08 8.31 3.84
CA PHE A 61 -18.48 7.58 2.73
C PHE A 61 -18.74 6.09 2.82
N LEU A 62 -18.84 5.49 1.63
CA LEU A 62 -18.93 4.07 1.42
C LEU A 62 -17.51 3.52 1.29
N ALA A 63 -17.10 2.64 2.19
CA ALA A 63 -15.77 2.03 2.12
C ALA A 63 -15.85 0.53 1.85
N SER A 64 -14.79 0.00 1.23
CA SER A 64 -14.58 -1.45 1.19
C SER A 64 -14.25 -1.95 2.60
N ASP A 65 -14.94 -3.00 3.04
CA ASP A 65 -14.68 -3.63 4.34
C ASP A 65 -13.73 -4.83 4.13
N ALA A 66 -12.50 -4.70 4.61
CA ALA A 66 -11.47 -5.72 4.48
C ALA A 66 -11.76 -7.01 5.27
N ASP A 67 -12.66 -6.93 6.26
CA ASP A 67 -13.07 -8.08 7.08
C ASP A 67 -14.36 -8.75 6.56
N ASP A 68 -15.03 -8.16 5.54
CA ASP A 68 -16.17 -8.79 4.86
C ASP A 68 -15.68 -9.97 3.99
N GLU A 69 -16.28 -11.15 4.20
CA GLU A 69 -15.95 -12.36 3.44
C GLU A 69 -16.15 -12.18 1.92
N ARG A 70 -17.15 -11.37 1.52
CA ARG A 70 -17.41 -11.04 0.12
C ARG A 70 -16.24 -10.25 -0.46
N PHE A 71 -15.71 -9.29 0.29
CA PHE A 71 -14.53 -8.53 -0.12
C PHE A 71 -13.29 -9.41 -0.17
N THR A 72 -13.08 -10.28 0.83
CA THR A 72 -11.96 -11.22 0.86
C THR A 72 -11.96 -12.16 -0.35
N SER A 73 -13.15 -12.61 -0.79
CA SER A 73 -13.30 -13.47 -1.97
C SER A 73 -12.89 -12.80 -3.30
N CYS A 74 -12.76 -11.47 -3.27
CA CYS A 74 -12.36 -10.62 -4.39
C CYS A 74 -10.88 -10.26 -4.40
N GLN A 75 -10.11 -10.75 -3.42
CA GLN A 75 -8.69 -10.46 -3.31
C GLN A 75 -7.84 -11.53 -4.01
N PRO A 76 -6.55 -11.23 -4.30
CA PRO A 76 -5.64 -12.21 -4.87
C PRO A 76 -5.47 -13.46 -3.99
N PRO A 77 -5.09 -14.61 -4.59
CA PRO A 77 -4.76 -15.81 -3.83
C PRO A 77 -3.68 -15.53 -2.78
N GLY A 78 -3.90 -16.00 -1.55
CA GLY A 78 -2.97 -15.79 -0.44
C GLY A 78 -3.19 -14.49 0.34
N TRP A 79 -4.01 -13.55 -0.12
CA TRP A 79 -4.28 -12.28 0.56
C TRP A 79 -4.69 -12.45 2.03
N ALA A 80 -5.63 -13.36 2.31
CA ALA A 80 -6.12 -13.63 3.66
C ALA A 80 -5.04 -14.24 4.59
N SER A 81 -3.99 -14.84 4.03
CA SER A 81 -2.89 -15.46 4.79
C SER A 81 -1.82 -14.45 5.23
N VAL A 82 -1.89 -13.21 4.71
CA VAL A 82 -1.00 -12.12 5.09
C VAL A 82 -1.56 -11.40 6.31
N VAL A 83 -0.66 -10.92 7.19
CA VAL A 83 -1.06 -10.09 8.34
C VAL A 83 -1.82 -8.85 7.84
N PRO A 84 -2.87 -8.40 8.56
CA PRO A 84 -3.72 -7.28 8.11
C PRO A 84 -2.95 -6.04 7.65
N ALA A 85 -1.90 -5.65 8.38
CA ALA A 85 -1.05 -4.50 8.07
C ALA A 85 -0.30 -4.58 6.72
N SER A 86 -0.23 -5.76 6.09
CA SER A 86 0.50 -5.98 4.82
C SER A 86 -0.38 -6.53 3.71
N ARG A 87 -1.69 -6.65 3.92
CA ARG A 87 -2.64 -7.19 2.93
C ARG A 87 -2.75 -6.34 1.67
N PHE A 88 -2.46 -5.05 1.76
CA PHE A 88 -2.46 -4.11 0.63
C PHE A 88 -1.05 -3.70 0.20
N SER A 89 -0.03 -4.44 0.63
CA SER A 89 1.34 -4.27 0.17
C SER A 89 1.77 -5.48 -0.66
N PHE A 90 2.41 -5.23 -1.81
CA PHE A 90 2.82 -6.29 -2.71
C PHE A 90 4.23 -6.06 -3.27
N SER A 91 5.05 -7.11 -3.35
CA SER A 91 6.43 -7.02 -3.84
C SER A 91 7.01 -8.40 -4.22
N PRO A 92 7.63 -8.56 -5.41
CA PRO A 92 7.49 -7.68 -6.56
C PRO A 92 6.05 -7.69 -7.08
N ALA A 93 5.57 -6.54 -7.58
CA ALA A 93 4.17 -6.44 -8.00
C ALA A 93 3.87 -5.43 -9.10
N VAL A 94 2.76 -5.67 -9.78
CA VAL A 94 2.07 -4.76 -10.68
C VAL A 94 0.66 -4.47 -10.15
N CYS A 95 0.07 -3.35 -10.57
CA CYS A 95 -1.31 -3.03 -10.22
C CYS A 95 -2.29 -4.02 -10.86
N PRO A 96 -3.51 -4.16 -10.31
CA PRO A 96 -4.59 -4.88 -10.96
C PRO A 96 -4.87 -4.37 -12.39
N SER A 97 -5.52 -5.20 -13.19
CA SER A 97 -5.94 -4.82 -14.53
C SER A 97 -6.86 -3.59 -14.50
N ASN A 98 -6.62 -2.64 -15.40
CA ASN A 98 -7.36 -1.38 -15.55
C ASN A 98 -7.25 -0.42 -14.36
N TRP A 99 -6.27 -0.62 -13.48
CA TRP A 99 -5.97 0.31 -12.39
C TRP A 99 -4.89 1.31 -12.80
N THR A 100 -4.96 2.51 -12.24
CA THR A 100 -4.01 3.59 -12.48
C THR A 100 -2.91 3.53 -11.42
N TYR A 101 -1.66 3.71 -11.86
CA TYR A 101 -0.50 3.86 -11.00
C TYR A 101 -0.41 5.32 -10.60
N TYR A 102 -0.23 5.59 -9.32
CA TYR A 102 -0.05 6.92 -8.76
C TYR A 102 1.24 7.01 -7.96
N ASP A 103 1.81 8.21 -7.94
CA ASP A 103 3.02 8.56 -7.19
C ASP A 103 4.18 7.57 -7.40
N MET A 104 4.45 7.23 -8.66
CA MET A 104 5.57 6.35 -8.98
C MET A 104 6.89 7.07 -8.72
N ALA A 105 7.71 6.49 -7.85
CA ALA A 105 8.98 7.08 -7.46
C ALA A 105 10.01 6.00 -7.10
N SER A 106 11.28 6.36 -7.27
CA SER A 106 12.41 5.55 -6.85
C SER A 106 12.69 5.73 -5.35
N THR A 107 12.83 4.64 -4.61
CA THR A 107 13.17 4.61 -3.19
C THR A 107 14.32 3.63 -2.95
N THR A 108 15.32 4.05 -2.18
CA THR A 108 16.43 3.17 -1.77
C THR A 108 16.27 2.73 -0.32
N ASN A 109 16.29 1.42 -0.09
CA ASN A 109 16.31 0.81 1.24
C ASN A 109 17.47 -0.19 1.35
N ALA A 110 18.27 -0.08 2.41
CA ALA A 110 19.40 -0.96 2.68
C ALA A 110 20.35 -1.17 1.48
N GLY A 111 20.58 -0.13 0.68
CA GLY A 111 21.44 -0.17 -0.52
C GLY A 111 20.80 -0.77 -1.77
N THR A 112 19.54 -1.19 -1.70
CA THR A 112 18.77 -1.65 -2.86
C THR A 112 17.77 -0.59 -3.28
N THR A 113 17.73 -0.28 -4.58
CA THR A 113 16.77 0.66 -5.15
C THR A 113 15.57 -0.09 -5.69
N PHE A 114 14.39 0.39 -5.30
CA PHE A 114 13.09 -0.10 -5.73
C PHE A 114 12.29 1.06 -6.31
N THR A 115 11.41 0.76 -7.23
CA THR A 115 10.32 1.67 -7.59
C THR A 115 9.09 1.29 -6.79
N THR A 116 8.37 2.29 -6.29
CA THR A 116 7.10 2.13 -5.58
C THR A 116 5.98 2.85 -6.32
N ALA A 117 4.75 2.38 -6.17
CA ALA A 117 3.56 3.08 -6.65
C ALA A 117 2.34 2.75 -5.78
N TYR A 118 1.33 3.62 -5.81
CA TYR A 118 0.00 3.31 -5.32
C TYR A 118 -0.93 2.96 -6.47
N CYS A 119 -1.71 1.90 -6.34
CA CYS A 119 -2.70 1.51 -7.33
C CYS A 119 -4.10 1.89 -6.84
N CYS A 120 -4.84 2.60 -7.68
CA CYS A 120 -6.26 2.85 -7.48
C CYS A 120 -7.09 2.27 -8.62
N ALA A 121 -8.31 1.82 -8.30
CA ALA A 121 -9.28 1.41 -9.31
C ALA A 121 -9.56 2.55 -10.29
N SER A 122 -10.00 2.22 -11.50
CA SER A 122 -10.37 3.23 -12.48
C SER A 122 -11.39 4.22 -11.91
N GLU A 123 -11.25 5.51 -12.22
CA GLU A 123 -12.02 6.64 -11.68
C GLU A 123 -11.77 7.00 -10.22
N PHE A 124 -10.97 6.21 -9.49
CA PHE A 124 -10.51 6.59 -8.16
C PHE A 124 -9.14 7.26 -8.22
N TYR A 125 -8.92 8.23 -7.34
CA TYR A 125 -7.64 8.93 -7.21
C TYR A 125 -7.19 8.93 -5.74
N PRO A 126 -5.88 8.87 -5.46
CA PRO A 126 -5.39 8.92 -4.09
C PRO A 126 -5.66 10.30 -3.48
N ARG A 127 -6.08 10.34 -2.21
CA ARG A 127 -6.28 11.60 -1.49
C ARG A 127 -5.71 11.53 -0.08
N SER A 128 -4.75 12.39 0.23
CA SER A 128 -4.04 12.41 1.52
C SER A 128 -4.60 13.41 2.54
N TYR A 129 -5.60 14.23 2.18
CA TYR A 129 -5.97 15.42 2.95
C TYR A 129 -7.06 15.21 4.02
N TYR A 130 -7.72 14.06 4.04
CA TYR A 130 -8.71 13.80 5.08
C TYR A 130 -8.00 13.24 6.31
N LEU A 131 -8.19 13.94 7.43
CA LEU A 131 -7.76 13.53 8.77
C LEU A 131 -8.16 12.08 8.98
N ASP A 132 -7.12 11.23 9.07
CA ASP A 132 -7.12 9.80 9.38
C ASP A 132 -8.44 9.06 9.10
N PRO A 133 -8.56 8.30 7.99
CA PRO A 133 -9.37 7.10 8.07
C PRO A 133 -8.60 6.10 8.95
N PRO A 134 -8.98 5.84 10.23
CA PRO A 134 -8.29 4.89 11.11
C PRO A 134 -8.40 3.42 10.64
N TYR A 135 -8.83 3.19 9.39
CA TYR A 135 -9.24 1.90 8.86
C TYR A 135 -8.34 1.37 7.73
N LEU A 136 -7.34 2.14 7.28
CA LEU A 136 -6.51 1.76 6.14
C LEU A 136 -5.13 1.30 6.59
N ALA A 137 -4.72 0.10 6.18
CA ALA A 137 -3.42 -0.46 6.54
C ALA A 137 -2.23 0.30 5.90
N THR A 138 -2.39 0.82 4.69
CA THR A 138 -1.40 1.64 3.95
C THR A 138 -1.48 3.12 4.31
N GLY A 139 -2.60 3.55 4.90
CA GLY A 139 -2.89 4.96 5.19
C GLY A 139 -3.16 5.82 3.94
N VAL A 140 -3.27 5.23 2.74
CA VAL A 140 -3.57 5.96 1.50
C VAL A 140 -4.90 5.44 0.92
N PRO A 141 -6.00 6.20 1.04
CA PRO A 141 -7.24 5.89 0.36
C PRO A 141 -7.25 6.35 -1.10
N CYS A 142 -7.86 5.54 -1.94
CA CYS A 142 -8.34 5.89 -3.27
C CYS A 142 -9.81 6.34 -3.16
N TRP A 143 -10.14 7.52 -3.67
CA TRP A 143 -11.47 8.13 -3.57
C TRP A 143 -12.11 8.35 -4.93
N ARG A 144 -13.43 8.27 -4.97
CA ARG A 144 -14.24 8.89 -6.03
C ARG A 144 -15.51 9.51 -5.44
N ASP A 145 -16.01 10.54 -6.11
CA ASP A 145 -17.30 11.13 -5.76
C ASP A 145 -18.44 10.20 -6.19
N ALA A 146 -19.39 9.97 -5.30
CA ALA A 146 -20.58 9.17 -5.55
C ALA A 146 -21.84 10.03 -5.39
N ARG A 147 -22.73 9.98 -6.37
CA ARG A 147 -24.04 10.64 -6.28
C ARG A 147 -25.08 9.61 -5.86
N ALA A 148 -25.65 9.75 -4.67
CA ALA A 148 -26.81 8.97 -4.28
C ALA A 148 -28.10 9.71 -4.59
N GLY A 149 -28.63 9.55 -5.81
CA GLY A 149 -29.99 10.00 -6.18
C GLY A 149 -30.37 11.42 -5.72
N ASP A 150 -31.67 11.62 -5.42
CA ASP A 150 -32.29 12.91 -5.04
C ASP A 150 -31.86 13.48 -3.67
N VAL A 151 -30.83 12.93 -3.03
CA VAL A 151 -30.35 13.43 -1.73
C VAL A 151 -29.15 14.36 -1.95
N SER A 152 -29.29 15.62 -1.55
CA SER A 152 -28.30 16.70 -1.72
C SER A 152 -26.99 16.51 -0.94
N SER A 153 -26.75 15.35 -0.30
CA SER A 153 -25.52 15.03 0.41
C SER A 153 -24.55 14.28 -0.50
N LEU A 154 -23.39 14.88 -0.77
CA LEU A 154 -22.26 14.22 -1.42
C LEU A 154 -21.90 12.96 -0.63
N LEU A 155 -22.04 11.80 -1.27
CA LEU A 155 -21.46 10.55 -0.78
C LEU A 155 -20.12 10.36 -1.50
N ALA A 156 -19.14 9.82 -0.81
CA ALA A 156 -17.88 9.44 -1.45
C ALA A 156 -17.71 7.92 -1.35
N GLN A 157 -17.02 7.34 -2.33
CA GLN A 157 -16.58 5.95 -2.27
C GLN A 157 -15.08 5.94 -2.05
N ALA A 158 -14.62 5.07 -1.14
CA ALA A 158 -13.21 4.95 -0.80
C ALA A 158 -12.79 3.49 -0.68
N HIS A 159 -11.66 3.14 -1.30
CA HIS A 159 -10.99 1.87 -1.04
C HIS A 159 -9.54 2.11 -0.65
N GLU A 160 -8.91 1.11 -0.05
CA GLU A 160 -7.49 1.17 0.25
C GLU A 160 -6.65 1.08 -1.02
N ALA A 161 -5.68 1.98 -1.18
CA ALA A 161 -4.73 1.89 -2.28
C ALA A 161 -3.84 0.67 -2.10
N TRP A 162 -3.53 -0.02 -3.19
CA TRP A 162 -2.50 -1.07 -3.13
C TRP A 162 -1.14 -0.40 -3.25
N HIS A 163 -0.27 -0.66 -2.28
CA HIS A 163 1.11 -0.22 -2.34
C HIS A 163 1.97 -1.32 -2.96
N ILE A 164 2.50 -1.06 -4.14
CA ILE A 164 3.33 -2.02 -4.87
C ILE A 164 4.78 -1.56 -4.93
N SER A 165 5.70 -2.51 -5.03
CA SER A 165 7.09 -2.22 -5.33
C SER A 165 7.73 -3.26 -6.24
N TRP A 166 8.78 -2.85 -6.94
CA TRP A 166 9.63 -3.74 -7.74
C TRP A 166 11.05 -3.19 -7.83
N ALA A 167 12.04 -4.07 -7.81
CA ALA A 167 13.41 -3.75 -8.15
C ALA A 167 13.65 -3.90 -9.66
N ALA A 168 14.76 -3.34 -10.15
CA ALA A 168 15.17 -3.51 -11.54
C ALA A 168 15.34 -5.00 -11.92
N SER A 169 15.81 -5.84 -10.99
CA SER A 169 15.93 -7.30 -11.18
C SER A 169 14.59 -7.99 -11.43
N ASP A 170 13.50 -7.44 -10.91
CA ASP A 170 12.19 -8.09 -10.93
C ASP A 170 11.48 -7.90 -12.28
N THR A 171 11.88 -6.87 -13.04
CA THR A 171 11.25 -6.48 -14.32
C THR A 171 11.12 -7.62 -15.31
N SER A 172 12.09 -8.55 -15.33
CA SER A 172 12.06 -9.75 -16.18
C SER A 172 10.96 -10.76 -15.82
N THR A 173 10.44 -10.69 -14.60
CA THR A 173 9.38 -11.58 -14.09
C THR A 173 7.99 -10.94 -14.13
N LEU A 174 7.91 -9.63 -14.35
CA LEU A 174 6.65 -8.90 -14.45
C LEU A 174 6.05 -9.13 -15.84
N SER A 175 4.75 -9.39 -15.90
CA SER A 175 4.08 -9.66 -17.19
C SER A 175 3.82 -8.40 -18.02
N LEU A 176 4.01 -7.20 -17.47
CA LEU A 176 3.90 -5.95 -18.20
C LEU A 176 5.18 -5.13 -18.07
N ALA A 177 5.56 -4.46 -19.16
CA ALA A 177 6.68 -3.55 -19.17
C ALA A 177 6.30 -2.27 -18.39
N LEU A 178 6.88 -2.12 -17.20
CA LEU A 178 6.77 -0.89 -16.42
C LEU A 178 7.79 0.14 -16.91
N PRO A 179 7.47 1.44 -16.85
CA PRO A 179 8.43 2.48 -17.19
C PRO A 179 9.62 2.42 -16.23
N GLU A 180 10.80 2.75 -16.75
CA GLU A 180 11.99 2.92 -15.93
C GLU A 180 11.86 4.23 -15.14
N ILE A 181 11.90 4.12 -13.81
CA ILE A 181 11.83 5.28 -12.90
C ILE A 181 13.22 5.51 -12.32
N THR A 182 13.85 6.61 -12.73
CA THR A 182 15.18 7.00 -12.30
C THR A 182 15.16 7.76 -10.96
N SER A 183 16.33 7.96 -10.36
CA SER A 183 16.46 8.76 -9.14
C SER A 183 16.12 10.22 -9.42
N GLY A 184 15.12 10.77 -8.74
CA GLY A 184 14.68 12.17 -8.89
C GLY A 184 13.45 12.34 -9.78
N MET A 185 13.00 11.28 -10.42
CA MET A 185 11.76 11.23 -11.20
C MET A 185 10.57 10.93 -10.27
N HIS A 186 9.47 11.69 -10.42
CA HIS A 186 8.21 11.44 -9.69
C HIS A 186 7.01 11.55 -10.63
N VAL A 187 6.47 10.39 -11.03
CA VAL A 187 5.33 10.32 -11.93
C VAL A 187 4.05 10.34 -11.12
N TYR A 188 3.26 11.41 -11.25
CA TYR A 188 2.03 11.57 -10.49
C TYR A 188 0.98 10.50 -10.83
N SER A 189 0.82 10.18 -12.12
CA SER A 189 -0.11 9.18 -12.59
C SER A 189 0.39 8.51 -13.87
N TRP A 190 0.14 7.22 -14.04
CA TRP A 190 0.48 6.46 -15.24
C TRP A 190 -0.48 5.29 -15.44
N VAL A 191 -0.79 4.96 -16.69
CA VAL A 191 -1.58 3.77 -17.04
C VAL A 191 -0.78 2.81 -17.94
N PRO A 192 -1.01 1.49 -17.85
CA PRO A 192 -0.33 0.52 -18.70
C PRO A 192 -0.41 0.85 -20.20
N GLY A 193 0.77 0.94 -20.82
CA GLY A 193 0.93 1.25 -22.26
C GLY A 193 1.20 2.73 -22.57
N GLU A 194 1.12 3.62 -21.58
CA GLU A 194 1.53 5.02 -21.74
C GLU A 194 3.06 5.15 -21.78
N THR A 195 3.56 6.01 -22.67
CA THR A 195 5.00 6.29 -22.80
C THR A 195 5.36 7.54 -22.01
N ILE A 196 6.40 7.45 -21.18
CA ILE A 196 6.96 8.62 -20.51
C ILE A 196 8.12 9.17 -21.34
N SER A 197 8.00 10.43 -21.75
CA SER A 197 9.07 11.12 -22.50
C SER A 197 10.32 11.31 -21.63
N PRO A 198 11.53 11.20 -22.19
CA PRO A 198 12.76 11.52 -21.46
C PRO A 198 12.72 12.93 -20.86
N GLY A 199 13.15 13.09 -19.61
CA GLY A 199 13.14 14.37 -18.90
C GLY A 199 11.78 14.79 -18.32
N ALA A 200 10.69 14.09 -18.65
CA ALA A 200 9.41 14.33 -18.02
C ALA A 200 9.47 13.88 -16.56
N TYR A 201 8.89 14.68 -15.66
CA TYR A 201 8.81 14.39 -14.22
C TYR A 201 10.14 14.39 -13.45
N ASP A 202 11.24 14.77 -14.09
CA ASP A 202 12.51 15.01 -13.40
C ASP A 202 12.34 16.23 -12.49
N GLY A 203 12.71 16.06 -11.22
CA GLY A 203 12.72 17.12 -10.23
C GLY A 203 13.83 18.14 -10.51
N GLU A 204 13.70 18.94 -11.57
CA GLU A 204 14.52 20.14 -11.72
C GLU A 204 14.17 21.13 -10.61
N SER A 205 15.21 21.58 -9.92
CA SER A 205 15.18 22.60 -8.87
C SER A 205 14.63 23.93 -9.38
N ASN A 206 13.31 24.06 -9.50
CA ASN A 206 12.67 25.35 -9.78
C ASN A 206 12.47 26.13 -8.47
N HIS A 207 13.58 26.67 -7.96
CA HIS A 207 13.56 27.98 -7.34
C HIS A 207 13.32 29.01 -8.43
N HIS A 208 12.09 29.13 -8.92
CA HIS A 208 11.65 30.34 -9.57
C HIS A 208 10.19 30.61 -9.23
N GLU A 209 10.04 31.62 -8.39
CA GLU A 209 8.85 32.38 -8.10
C GLU A 209 8.14 32.78 -9.41
N SER A 210 6.96 32.23 -9.66
CA SER A 210 6.02 32.80 -10.63
C SER A 210 4.58 32.40 -10.30
N ASN A 211 3.86 33.38 -9.77
CA ASN A 211 2.40 33.43 -9.74
C ASN A 211 1.85 33.29 -11.18
N ASN A 212 1.12 32.22 -11.47
CA ASN A 212 -0.01 32.28 -12.40
C ASN A 212 -0.89 31.03 -12.29
N HIS A 213 -2.17 31.27 -12.03
CA HIS A 213 -3.25 30.31 -12.10
C HIS A 213 -3.66 30.14 -13.57
N ASP A 214 -3.51 28.94 -14.13
CA ASP A 214 -4.45 28.30 -15.07
C ASP A 214 -3.84 26.99 -15.61
N GLY A 215 -4.22 25.89 -14.96
CA GLY A 215 -3.90 24.50 -15.27
C GLY A 215 -4.41 23.65 -14.11
N PRO A 216 -4.88 22.40 -14.32
CA PRO A 216 -5.47 21.62 -13.24
C PRO A 216 -4.42 21.44 -12.16
N GLN A 217 -4.63 22.10 -11.02
CA GLN A 217 -3.81 21.93 -9.83
C GLN A 217 -4.05 20.52 -9.29
N CYS A 218 -3.39 19.53 -9.89
CA CYS A 218 -3.06 18.31 -9.16
C CYS A 218 -2.12 18.75 -8.05
N CYS A 219 -2.62 18.63 -6.83
CA CYS A 219 -1.99 19.10 -5.60
C CYS A 219 -0.50 18.78 -5.57
N VAL A 220 0.32 19.82 -5.70
CA VAL A 220 1.72 19.77 -5.30
C VAL A 220 1.74 19.61 -3.79
N VAL A 221 1.85 18.38 -3.31
CA VAL A 221 2.27 18.12 -1.93
C VAL A 221 3.69 17.61 -1.97
N PHE A 222 4.60 18.50 -1.61
CA PHE A 222 5.88 18.08 -1.06
C PHE A 222 5.60 17.12 0.09
N HIS A 223 5.91 15.84 -0.10
CA HIS A 223 6.17 14.95 1.02
C HIS A 223 7.45 15.42 1.74
N ARG A 224 7.34 16.48 2.55
CA ARG A 224 8.02 16.50 3.85
C ARG A 224 7.16 15.72 4.84
N VAL A 225 6.90 14.44 4.53
CA VAL A 225 6.70 13.48 5.61
C VAL A 225 8.04 13.47 6.32
N LYS A 226 8.07 13.90 7.59
CA LYS A 226 9.24 13.74 8.44
C LYS A 226 9.69 12.30 8.30
N LYS A 227 10.78 12.09 7.55
CA LYS A 227 11.38 10.79 7.21
C LYS A 227 11.66 9.95 8.46
N THR A 228 11.68 10.59 9.62
CA THR A 228 11.87 10.07 10.97
C THR A 228 10.59 9.53 11.64
N GLU A 229 9.42 10.16 11.50
CA GLU A 229 8.23 9.78 12.30
C GLU A 229 7.53 8.50 11.79
N ARG A 230 7.53 8.22 10.47
CA ARG A 230 7.05 6.92 9.93
C ARG A 230 8.01 5.77 10.22
N ARG A 231 9.33 6.05 10.27
CA ARG A 231 10.34 5.08 10.70
C ARG A 231 10.14 4.72 12.16
N GLU A 232 9.79 5.68 13.03
CA GLU A 232 9.52 5.40 14.44
C GLU A 232 8.18 4.71 14.67
N ARG A 233 7.12 4.95 13.88
CA ARG A 233 5.89 4.15 14.00
C ARG A 233 6.10 2.71 13.54
N TRP A 234 6.83 2.50 12.44
CA TRP A 234 7.22 1.17 11.98
C TRP A 234 8.16 0.44 12.95
N LEU A 235 9.13 1.14 13.57
CA LEU A 235 10.03 0.56 14.58
C LEU A 235 9.35 0.34 15.95
N ALA A 236 8.48 1.24 16.40
CA ALA A 236 7.83 1.15 17.71
C ALA A 236 6.82 -0.01 17.81
N GLU A 237 6.13 -0.34 16.71
CA GLU A 237 5.26 -1.52 16.64
C GLU A 237 6.06 -2.84 16.65
N HIS A 238 7.35 -2.80 16.30
CA HIS A 238 8.26 -3.95 16.33
C HIS A 238 9.09 -4.07 17.63
N GLU A 239 9.15 -3.03 18.48
CA GLU A 239 9.89 -3.04 19.76
C GLU A 239 8.98 -3.30 20.98
N LEU A 240 7.65 -3.12 20.85
CA LEU A 240 6.69 -3.39 21.93
C LEU A 240 6.35 -4.87 22.12
N THR A 241 6.64 -5.73 21.14
CA THR A 241 6.37 -7.18 21.22
C THR A 241 7.53 -8.01 21.74
N THR A 242 8.72 -7.43 21.95
CA THR A 242 9.89 -8.12 22.50
C THR A 242 10.01 -8.07 24.03
N ASN A 243 9.17 -7.30 24.73
CA ASN A 243 9.30 -7.09 26.19
C ASN A 243 8.20 -7.75 27.06
N VAL A 244 7.36 -8.64 26.53
CA VAL A 244 6.30 -9.32 27.33
C VAL A 244 6.60 -10.80 27.64
N VAL A 245 7.77 -11.33 27.26
CA VAL A 245 8.19 -12.69 27.65
C VAL A 245 9.44 -12.65 28.53
N ASP A 246 9.36 -11.95 29.66
CA ASP A 246 10.22 -12.25 30.81
C ASP A 246 9.67 -11.66 32.12
N SER A 247 8.56 -12.21 32.61
CA SER A 247 8.20 -12.14 34.04
C SER A 247 6.93 -12.93 34.33
N GLN A 248 7.02 -14.26 34.32
CA GLN A 248 6.29 -15.12 35.27
C GLN A 248 6.82 -16.55 35.16
N GLY A 249 7.81 -16.84 36.00
CA GLY A 249 8.48 -18.13 36.08
C GLY A 249 9.45 -18.20 37.25
N LYS A 250 8.95 -17.98 38.46
CA LYS A 250 9.51 -18.52 39.70
C LYS A 250 8.42 -18.67 40.75
#